data_AF-A0A497EKF4-F1
#
_entry.id   AF-A0A497EKF4-F1
#
_cell.length_a   1.000
_cell.length_b   1.000
_cell.length_c   1.000
_cell.angle_alpha   90.00
_cell.angle_beta   90.00
_cell.angle_gamma   90.00
#
_symmetry.space_group_name_H-M   'P 1'
#
loop_
_entity.id
_entity.type
_entity.pdbx_description
1 polymer ?
#
loop_
_entity_poly.entity_id
_entity_poly.type
_entity_poly.pdbx_seq_one_letter_code
_entity_poly.pdbx_strand_id
1 'polypeptide(L)'
;MARIYDVVCPRCGEIMEWCKYDPPIEKCTFCGYKTAYWDRRGELHWKDDALVFGVGSTSLEVREEAERRRRRFFEERIYMRFKTAKGLWCTVKMRTPLTFELRFNIRGRRIVLLCEGTHLSDAVSFLKDHGFIPSFMLAGIKYKGKTYPPSKTEILSAVSENEIPEVLAAIK
;
A
#
# COMPACT_ATOMS: atom_id res chain seq x y z
N MET A 1 26.89 -6.46 -11.50
CA MET A 1 25.84 -6.34 -10.46
C MET A 1 25.00 -5.11 -10.78
N ALA A 2 23.70 -5.26 -10.96
CA ALA A 2 22.80 -4.11 -11.13
C ALA A 2 22.85 -3.26 -9.84
N ARG A 3 23.03 -1.94 -9.99
CA ARG A 3 22.94 -1.02 -8.86
C ARG A 3 21.47 -0.68 -8.71
N ILE A 4 20.84 -1.18 -7.66
CA ILE A 4 19.47 -0.85 -7.27
C ILE A 4 19.53 0.43 -6.44
N TYR A 5 18.69 1.39 -6.79
CA TYR A 5 18.54 2.70 -6.19
C TYR A 5 17.16 2.77 -5.53
N ASP A 6 17.04 3.59 -4.50
CA ASP A 6 15.75 3.90 -3.89
C ASP A 6 15.20 5.19 -4.45
N VAL A 7 13.95 5.13 -4.87
CA VAL A 7 13.20 6.29 -5.33
C VAL A 7 12.13 6.60 -4.29
N VAL A 8 12.28 7.72 -3.59
CA VAL A 8 11.28 8.19 -2.62
C VAL A 8 10.27 9.05 -3.36
N CYS A 9 9.00 8.65 -3.32
CA CYS A 9 7.92 9.44 -3.89
C CYS A 9 7.84 10.80 -3.18
N PRO A 10 7.99 11.93 -3.90
CA PRO A 10 8.03 13.26 -3.28
C PRO A 10 6.69 13.68 -2.67
N ARG A 11 5.60 12.98 -3.02
CA ARG A 11 4.25 13.25 -2.54
C ARG A 11 3.89 12.46 -1.29
N CYS A 12 4.11 11.15 -1.28
CA CYS A 12 3.61 10.25 -0.22
C CYS A 12 4.70 9.53 0.58
N GLY A 13 5.98 9.71 0.20
CA GLY A 13 7.10 9.05 0.87
C GLY A 13 7.20 7.55 0.60
N GLU A 14 6.56 7.04 -0.44
CA GLU A 14 6.70 5.64 -0.80
C GLU A 14 8.09 5.39 -1.39
N ILE A 15 8.77 4.35 -0.90
CA ILE A 15 10.07 3.92 -1.40
C ILE A 15 9.84 2.88 -2.48
N MET A 16 10.42 3.10 -3.65
CA MET A 16 10.35 2.20 -4.80
C MET A 16 11.76 1.84 -5.25
N GLU A 17 12.00 0.59 -5.57
CA GLU A 17 13.29 0.13 -6.09
C GLU A 17 13.38 0.41 -7.59
N TRP A 18 14.53 0.94 -8.03
CA TRP A 18 14.80 1.24 -9.43
C TRP A 18 16.22 0.82 -9.81
N CYS A 19 16.36 0.12 -10.93
CA CYS A 19 17.67 -0.17 -11.50
C CYS A 19 18.11 1.01 -12.37
N LYS A 20 19.33 1.53 -12.18
CA LYS A 20 19.84 2.66 -12.98
C LYS A 20 19.91 2.42 -14.51
N TYR A 21 19.76 1.17 -14.94
CA TYR A 21 19.76 0.77 -16.34
C TYR A 21 18.35 0.70 -16.93
N ASP A 22 17.32 0.76 -16.10
CA ASP A 22 15.93 0.78 -16.52
C ASP A 22 15.45 2.22 -16.73
N PRO A 23 14.42 2.44 -17.57
CA PRO A 23 13.75 3.73 -17.65
C PRO A 23 13.24 4.20 -16.26
N PRO A 24 13.09 5.52 -16.04
CA PRO A 24 12.49 6.05 -14.82
C PRO A 24 11.14 5.43 -14.46
N ILE A 25 10.84 5.38 -13.17
CA ILE A 25 9.50 4.98 -12.72
C ILE A 25 8.50 6.07 -13.12
N GLU A 26 7.51 5.76 -13.95
CA GLU A 26 6.54 6.74 -14.43
C GLU A 26 5.64 7.27 -13.32
N LYS A 27 5.15 6.38 -12.45
CA LYS A 27 4.17 6.69 -11.40
C LYS A 27 4.48 5.96 -10.11
N CYS A 28 4.24 6.64 -8.98
CA CYS A 28 4.26 6.03 -7.67
C CYS A 28 3.21 4.92 -7.56
N THR A 29 3.66 3.72 -7.17
CA THR A 29 2.85 2.51 -6.99
C THR A 29 1.75 2.68 -5.93
N PHE A 30 2.00 3.49 -4.91
CA PHE A 30 1.03 3.78 -3.85
C PHE A 30 0.03 4.89 -4.25
N CYS A 31 0.52 6.12 -4.44
CA CYS A 31 -0.35 7.29 -4.59
C CYS A 31 -0.65 7.71 -6.04
N GLY A 32 -0.05 7.05 -7.03
CA GLY A 32 -0.23 7.36 -8.46
C GLY A 32 0.41 8.68 -8.91
N TYR A 33 1.21 9.33 -8.06
CA TYR A 33 1.92 10.55 -8.43
C TYR A 33 2.87 10.28 -9.59
N LYS A 34 2.80 11.09 -10.66
CA LYS A 34 3.73 10.99 -11.78
C LYS A 34 5.11 11.45 -11.35
N THR A 35 6.09 10.56 -11.39
CA THR A 35 7.49 10.80 -10.99
C THR A 35 8.41 11.03 -12.18
N ALA A 36 7.95 10.71 -13.39
CA ALA A 36 8.66 10.96 -14.64
C ALA A 36 7.72 11.58 -15.70
N TYR A 37 8.29 12.11 -16.77
CA TYR A 37 7.58 12.67 -17.92
C TYR A 37 8.20 12.18 -19.22
N TRP A 38 7.37 12.06 -20.26
CA TRP A 38 7.81 11.74 -21.61
C TRP A 38 8.20 13.03 -22.33
N ASP A 39 9.36 13.04 -22.97
CA ASP A 39 9.76 14.13 -23.84
C ASP A 39 9.14 13.99 -25.24
N ARG A 40 9.50 14.92 -26.15
CA ARG A 40 9.00 14.93 -27.54
C ARG A 40 9.53 13.76 -28.39
N ARG A 41 10.59 13.09 -27.95
CA ARG A 41 11.21 11.95 -28.62
C ARG A 41 10.65 10.61 -28.13
N GLY A 42 9.80 10.64 -27.11
CA GLY A 42 9.29 9.44 -26.47
C GLY A 42 10.30 8.82 -25.50
N GLU A 43 11.23 9.60 -24.95
CA GLU A 43 12.10 9.17 -23.87
C GLU A 43 11.52 9.60 -22.52
N LEU A 44 11.63 8.73 -21.52
CA LEU A 44 11.10 8.96 -20.18
C LEU A 44 12.20 9.55 -19.28
N HIS A 45 11.94 10.71 -18.69
CA HIS A 45 12.87 11.45 -17.84
C HIS A 45 12.30 11.68 -16.45
N TRP A 46 13.14 11.58 -15.42
CA TRP A 46 12.75 11.96 -14.06
C TRP A 46 12.27 13.41 -14.01
N LYS A 47 11.22 13.67 -13.23
CA LYS A 47 10.86 15.06 -12.90
C LYS A 47 11.87 15.64 -11.92
N ASP A 48 12.02 16.96 -11.91
CA ASP A 48 12.97 17.68 -11.04
C ASP A 48 12.75 17.41 -9.54
N ASP A 49 11.52 17.05 -9.16
CA ASP A 49 11.16 16.73 -7.78
C ASP A 49 11.26 15.24 -7.44
N ALA A 50 11.70 14.38 -8.37
CA ALA A 50 11.94 12.97 -8.10
C ALA A 50 13.18 12.82 -7.21
N LEU A 51 13.05 12.06 -6.12
CA LEU A 51 14.13 11.84 -5.15
C LEU A 51 14.73 10.46 -5.36
N VAL A 52 15.91 10.40 -5.98
CA VAL A 52 16.63 9.16 -6.29
C VAL A 52 17.89 9.06 -5.42
N PHE A 53 17.97 8.02 -4.61
CA PHE A 53 19.05 7.77 -3.67
C PHE A 53 19.96 6.64 -4.17
N GLY A 54 21.27 6.85 -4.08
CA GLY A 54 22.29 5.93 -4.58
C GLY A 54 22.58 4.69 -3.72
N VAL A 55 21.96 4.58 -2.56
CA VAL A 55 22.23 3.57 -1.53
C VAL A 55 20.91 3.03 -0.97
N GLY A 56 20.87 1.70 -0.78
CA GLY A 56 19.68 0.90 -0.48
C GLY A 56 18.78 1.38 0.67
N SER A 57 17.54 0.87 0.67
CA SER A 57 16.38 1.26 1.52
C SER A 57 16.61 1.17 3.03
N THR A 58 17.75 0.62 3.44
CA THR A 58 18.22 0.55 4.81
C THR A 58 18.96 1.81 5.27
N SER A 59 19.33 2.71 4.35
CA SER A 59 19.99 3.96 4.72
C SER A 59 19.07 4.84 5.56
N LEU A 60 19.65 5.47 6.59
CA LEU A 60 18.91 6.35 7.50
C LEU A 60 18.27 7.51 6.73
N GLU A 61 18.98 8.07 5.76
CA GLU A 61 18.53 9.20 4.94
C GLU A 61 17.26 8.87 4.13
N VAL A 62 17.24 7.73 3.43
CA VAL A 62 16.06 7.28 2.67
C VAL A 62 14.86 7.11 3.59
N ARG A 63 15.08 6.49 4.76
CA ARG A 63 14.02 6.26 5.74
C ARG A 63 13.46 7.55 6.32
N GLU A 64 14.33 8.47 6.75
CA GLU A 64 13.91 9.75 7.32
C GLU A 64 13.13 10.59 6.31
N GLU A 65 13.59 10.65 5.06
CA GLU A 65 12.88 11.38 4.01
C GLU A 65 11.52 10.73 3.70
N ALA A 66 11.48 9.41 3.56
CA ALA A 66 10.24 8.67 3.34
C ALA A 66 9.23 8.90 4.48
N GLU A 67 9.66 8.78 5.73
CA GLU A 67 8.80 9.01 6.89
C GLU A 67 8.28 10.45 6.94
N ARG A 68 9.14 11.44 6.71
CA ARG A 68 8.79 12.86 6.72
C ARG A 68 7.71 13.18 5.70
N ARG A 69 7.88 12.72 4.45
CA ARG A 69 6.89 12.90 3.37
C ARG A 69 5.57 12.21 3.68
N ARG A 70 5.65 11.00 4.24
CA ARG A 70 4.48 10.20 4.57
C ARG A 70 3.65 10.82 5.69
N ARG A 71 4.29 11.36 6.74
CA ARG A 71 3.59 12.11 7.79
C ARG A 71 2.80 13.26 7.20
N ARG A 72 3.49 14.14 6.44
CA ARG A 72 2.85 15.27 5.76
C ARG A 72 1.67 14.85 4.88
N PHE A 73 1.84 13.78 4.10
CA PHE A 73 0.78 13.28 3.21
C PHE A 73 -0.50 12.89 3.97
N PHE A 74 -0.37 12.21 5.10
CA PHE A 74 -1.51 11.76 5.91
C PHE A 74 -2.04 12.82 6.87
N GLU A 75 -1.24 13.81 7.26
CA GLU A 75 -1.71 15.04 7.93
C GLU A 75 -2.65 15.83 7.02
N GLU A 76 -2.29 16.00 5.74
CA GLU A 76 -3.10 16.72 4.76
C GLU A 76 -4.37 15.95 4.33
N ARG A 77 -4.32 14.61 4.28
CA ARG A 77 -5.39 13.79 3.68
C ARG A 77 -6.24 13.01 4.66
N ILE A 78 -5.82 12.85 5.92
CA ILE A 78 -6.44 12.04 7.00
C ILE A 78 -6.52 10.53 6.69
N TYR A 79 -6.79 10.14 5.44
CA TYR A 79 -6.84 8.78 4.93
C TYR A 79 -6.68 8.74 3.40
N MET A 80 -6.37 7.57 2.86
CA MET A 80 -6.46 7.28 1.42
C MET A 80 -7.52 6.19 1.18
N ARG A 81 -8.14 6.20 0.00
CA ARG A 81 -9.10 5.15 -0.40
C ARG A 81 -8.78 4.61 -1.78
N PHE A 82 -8.99 3.31 -1.96
CA PHE A 82 -8.94 2.65 -3.25
C PHE A 82 -9.92 1.46 -3.27
N LYS A 83 -10.26 0.98 -4.46
CA LYS A 83 -11.03 -0.25 -4.65
C LYS A 83 -10.10 -1.44 -4.83
N THR A 84 -10.40 -2.56 -4.20
CA THR A 84 -9.74 -3.85 -4.47
C THR A 84 -10.16 -4.40 -5.84
N ALA A 85 -9.51 -5.49 -6.27
CA ALA A 85 -9.86 -6.21 -7.50
C ALA A 85 -11.36 -6.56 -7.60
N LYS A 86 -11.98 -6.94 -6.48
CA LYS A 86 -13.42 -7.28 -6.38
C LYS A 86 -14.32 -6.09 -6.07
N GLY A 87 -13.81 -4.86 -6.17
CA GLY A 87 -14.59 -3.63 -6.00
C GLY A 87 -14.87 -3.21 -4.55
N LEU A 88 -14.32 -3.91 -3.55
CA LEU A 88 -14.45 -3.54 -2.15
C LEU A 88 -13.63 -2.28 -1.85
N TRP A 89 -14.23 -1.31 -1.16
CA TRP A 89 -13.51 -0.11 -0.75
C TRP A 89 -12.59 -0.39 0.44
N CYS A 90 -11.30 -0.16 0.24
CA CYS A 90 -10.30 -0.10 1.31
C CYS A 90 -10.05 1.36 1.71
N THR A 91 -10.05 1.65 3.01
CA THR A 91 -9.59 2.92 3.57
C THR A 91 -8.28 2.70 4.31
N VAL A 92 -7.21 3.34 3.83
CA VAL A 92 -5.88 3.32 4.45
C VAL A 92 -5.77 4.46 5.43
N LYS A 93 -5.40 4.16 6.68
CA LYS A 93 -5.03 5.15 7.68
C LYS A 93 -3.63 4.88 8.20
N MET A 94 -2.83 5.93 8.36
CA MET A 94 -1.53 5.84 9.01
C MET A 94 -1.72 5.93 10.54
N ARG A 95 -1.12 5.02 11.31
CA ARG A 95 -0.96 5.14 12.76
C ARG A 95 0.39 5.76 13.10
N THR A 96 1.43 5.22 12.47
CA THR A 96 2.81 5.71 12.50
C THR A 96 3.34 5.64 11.06
N PRO A 97 4.48 6.27 10.74
CA PRO A 97 5.05 6.21 9.39
C PRO A 97 5.32 4.80 8.84
N LEU A 98 5.39 3.78 9.71
CA LEU A 98 5.65 2.37 9.36
C LEU A 98 4.48 1.43 9.70
N THR A 99 3.37 1.97 10.23
CA THR A 99 2.21 1.17 10.65
C THR A 99 0.93 1.74 10.06
N PHE A 100 0.21 0.91 9.31
CA PHE A 100 -1.01 1.30 8.60
C PHE A 100 -2.18 0.41 8.97
N GLU A 101 -3.36 1.00 8.97
CA GLU A 101 -4.63 0.32 9.06
C GLU A 101 -5.31 0.30 7.71
N LEU A 102 -5.61 -0.90 7.23
CA LEU A 102 -6.44 -1.14 6.06
C LEU A 102 -7.84 -1.49 6.56
N ARG A 103 -8.77 -0.55 6.39
CA ARG A 103 -10.13 -0.63 6.92
C ARG A 103 -11.11 -0.99 5.82
N PHE A 104 -11.90 -2.02 6.06
CA PHE A 104 -12.94 -2.50 5.17
C PHE A 104 -14.28 -2.49 5.89
N ASN A 105 -15.34 -2.17 5.15
CA ASN A 105 -16.72 -2.34 5.61
C ASN A 105 -17.40 -3.35 4.70
N ILE A 106 -17.76 -4.52 5.23
CA ILE A 106 -18.40 -5.61 4.48
C ILE A 106 -19.71 -5.93 5.18
N ARG A 107 -20.84 -5.71 4.48
CA ARG A 107 -22.23 -5.92 4.96
C ARG A 107 -22.45 -5.51 6.43
N GLY A 108 -22.10 -4.27 6.78
CA GLY A 108 -22.32 -3.70 8.12
C GLY A 108 -21.28 -4.08 9.18
N ARG A 109 -20.24 -4.85 8.82
CA ARG A 109 -19.13 -5.21 9.71
C ARG A 109 -17.88 -4.48 9.31
N ARG A 110 -17.08 -4.09 10.30
CA ARG A 110 -15.83 -3.39 10.08
C ARG A 110 -14.64 -4.29 10.38
N ILE A 111 -13.82 -4.51 9.36
CA ILE A 111 -12.57 -5.26 9.43
C ILE A 111 -11.42 -4.26 9.33
N VAL A 112 -10.43 -4.41 10.20
CA VAL A 112 -9.21 -3.60 10.18
C VAL A 112 -8.01 -4.54 10.14
N LEU A 113 -7.28 -4.54 9.04
CA LEU A 113 -6.02 -5.24 8.92
C LEU A 113 -4.90 -4.26 9.31
N LEU A 114 -4.02 -4.68 10.21
CA LEU A 114 -2.87 -3.91 10.66
C LEU A 114 -1.62 -4.41 9.93
N CYS A 115 -0.98 -3.52 9.17
CA CYS A 115 0.28 -3.78 8.47
C CYS A 115 1.38 -2.99 9.18
N GLU A 116 2.51 -3.64 9.45
CA GLU A 116 3.67 -3.06 10.12
C GLU A 116 4.95 -3.51 9.40
N GLY A 117 5.93 -2.62 9.29
CA GLY A 117 7.28 -2.96 8.82
C GLY A 117 7.37 -3.37 7.34
N THR A 118 6.30 -3.19 6.56
CA THR A 118 6.22 -3.52 5.12
C THR A 118 5.98 -2.25 4.30
N HIS A 119 6.43 -2.25 3.04
CA HIS A 119 6.10 -1.18 2.11
C HIS A 119 4.58 -1.16 1.91
N LEU A 120 3.97 0.00 2.12
CA LEU A 120 2.52 0.13 2.02
C LEU A 120 2.05 -0.12 0.58
N SER A 121 2.89 0.22 -0.41
CA SER A 121 2.60 -0.10 -1.81
C SER A 121 2.39 -1.59 -2.02
N ASP A 122 3.16 -2.47 -1.39
CA ASP A 122 2.99 -3.92 -1.55
C ASP A 122 1.60 -4.35 -1.11
N ALA A 123 1.20 -4.01 0.12
CA ALA A 123 -0.12 -4.37 0.64
C ALA A 123 -1.26 -3.80 -0.20
N VAL A 124 -1.09 -2.57 -0.72
CA VAL A 124 -2.08 -1.93 -1.61
C VAL A 124 -2.13 -2.61 -2.98
N SER A 125 -0.99 -2.94 -3.57
CA SER A 125 -0.90 -3.65 -4.86
C SER A 125 -1.51 -5.04 -4.75
N PHE A 126 -1.18 -5.81 -3.71
CA PHE A 126 -1.79 -7.12 -3.47
C PHE A 126 -3.33 -7.03 -3.40
N LEU A 127 -3.87 -6.02 -2.72
CA LEU A 127 -5.32 -5.81 -2.68
C LEU A 127 -5.92 -5.34 -4.01
N LYS A 128 -5.23 -4.48 -4.75
CA LYS A 128 -5.70 -3.97 -6.04
C LYS A 128 -5.69 -5.07 -7.11
N ASP A 129 -4.64 -5.87 -7.14
CA ASP A 129 -4.36 -6.80 -8.23
C ASP A 129 -4.88 -8.21 -7.93
N HIS A 130 -4.80 -8.64 -6.66
CA HIS A 130 -5.15 -9.99 -6.24
C HIS A 130 -6.31 -10.06 -5.25
N GLY A 131 -6.72 -8.93 -4.65
CA GLY A 131 -7.83 -8.87 -3.70
C GLY A 131 -7.50 -9.33 -2.28
N PHE A 132 -6.35 -9.95 -2.02
CA PHE A 132 -5.99 -10.47 -0.70
C PHE A 132 -4.75 -9.77 -0.11
N ILE A 133 -4.49 -10.02 1.18
CA ILE A 133 -3.22 -9.64 1.83
C ILE A 133 -2.54 -10.90 2.35
N PRO A 134 -1.27 -11.15 1.99
CA PRO A 134 -0.51 -12.25 2.56
C PRO A 134 -0.42 -12.18 4.09
N SER A 135 -0.56 -13.31 4.77
CA SER A 135 -0.57 -13.36 6.24
C SER A 135 0.71 -12.85 6.90
N PHE A 136 1.85 -12.93 6.21
CA PHE A 136 3.15 -12.44 6.71
C PHE A 136 3.26 -10.91 6.69
N MET A 137 2.41 -10.21 5.95
CA MET A 137 2.35 -8.74 5.93
C MET A 137 1.46 -8.17 7.06
N LEU A 138 0.79 -9.04 7.82
CA LEU A 138 -0.17 -8.66 8.84
C LEU A 138 0.43 -8.75 10.23
N ALA A 139 0.53 -7.62 10.90
CA ALA A 139 0.83 -7.53 12.32
C ALA A 139 -0.40 -7.89 13.18
N GLY A 140 -1.62 -7.73 12.64
CA GLY A 140 -2.83 -8.11 13.36
C GLY A 140 -4.12 -7.86 12.59
N ILE A 141 -5.22 -8.38 13.13
CA ILE A 141 -6.56 -8.19 12.59
C ILE A 141 -7.47 -7.73 13.73
N LYS A 142 -8.25 -6.68 13.50
CA LYS A 142 -9.32 -6.24 14.40
C LYS A 142 -10.66 -6.35 13.68
N TYR A 143 -11.61 -7.01 14.32
CA TYR A 143 -12.98 -7.16 13.86
C TYR A 143 -13.93 -6.39 14.78
N LYS A 144 -14.88 -5.68 14.18
CA LYS A 144 -16.02 -5.07 14.88
C LYS A 144 -17.32 -5.46 14.18
N GLY A 145 -18.06 -6.36 14.80
CA GLY A 145 -19.37 -6.84 14.33
C GLY A 145 -20.17 -7.46 15.48
N LYS A 146 -21.46 -7.74 15.23
CA LYS A 146 -22.40 -8.23 16.25
C LYS A 146 -22.35 -9.75 16.48
N THR A 147 -21.80 -10.52 15.54
CA THR A 147 -21.66 -12.00 15.62
C THR A 147 -20.27 -12.42 16.10
N TYR A 148 -20.13 -13.71 16.47
CA TYR A 148 -18.86 -14.31 16.90
C TYR A 148 -17.72 -13.94 15.93
N PRO A 149 -16.52 -13.57 16.44
CA PRO A 149 -15.42 -13.15 15.58
C PRO A 149 -14.97 -14.31 14.68
N PRO A 150 -15.07 -14.16 13.35
CA PRO A 150 -14.59 -15.18 12.42
C PRO A 150 -13.08 -15.40 12.60
N SER A 151 -12.61 -16.59 12.23
CA SER A 151 -11.19 -16.94 12.21
C SER A 151 -10.39 -16.01 11.29
N LYS A 152 -9.05 -15.98 11.46
CA LYS A 152 -8.14 -15.19 10.61
C LYS A 152 -8.35 -15.50 9.12
N THR A 153 -8.44 -16.78 8.77
CA THR A 153 -8.62 -17.24 7.39
C THR A 153 -9.95 -16.77 6.81
N GLU A 154 -11.02 -16.87 7.59
CA GLU A 154 -12.35 -16.40 7.22
C GLU A 154 -12.37 -14.88 6.99
N ILE A 155 -11.72 -14.09 7.84
CA ILE A 155 -11.62 -12.63 7.65
C ILE A 155 -10.87 -12.28 6.36
N LEU A 156 -9.76 -12.96 6.08
CA LEU A 156 -8.98 -12.68 4.87
C LEU A 156 -9.73 -13.10 3.61
N SER A 157 -10.43 -14.24 3.66
CA SER A 157 -11.35 -14.65 2.60
C SER A 157 -12.48 -13.63 2.39
N ALA A 158 -13.03 -13.10 3.48
CA ALA A 158 -14.07 -12.07 3.43
C ALA A 158 -13.62 -10.82 2.66
N VAL A 159 -12.39 -10.37 2.94
CA VAL A 159 -11.77 -9.22 2.26
C VAL A 159 -11.48 -9.54 0.79
N SER A 160 -11.00 -10.76 0.50
CA SER A 160 -10.70 -11.23 -0.86
C SER A 160 -11.95 -11.29 -1.72
N GLU A 161 -13.00 -11.94 -1.25
CA GLU A 161 -14.21 -12.19 -2.03
C GLU A 161 -15.24 -11.06 -1.96
N ASN A 162 -15.03 -10.05 -1.10
CA ASN A 162 -16.05 -9.04 -0.79
C ASN A 162 -17.35 -9.68 -0.24
N GLU A 163 -17.20 -10.75 0.52
CA GLU A 163 -18.30 -11.52 1.11
C GLU A 163 -18.06 -11.78 2.59
N ILE A 164 -19.04 -12.33 3.30
CA ILE A 164 -18.88 -12.70 4.72
C ILE A 164 -18.79 -14.22 4.83
N PRO A 165 -17.95 -14.77 5.74
CA PRO A 165 -17.79 -16.21 5.96
C PRO A 165 -19.08 -16.99 6.23
N GLU A 166 -20.12 -16.37 6.79
CA GLU A 166 -21.44 -16.97 6.98
C GLU A 166 -22.05 -17.47 5.63
N VAL A 167 -21.68 -16.87 4.50
CA VAL A 167 -22.05 -17.36 3.15
C VAL A 167 -21.20 -18.57 2.76
N LEU A 168 -19.93 -18.62 3.15
CA LEU A 168 -19.04 -19.78 2.90
C LEU A 168 -19.42 -21.00 3.76
N ALA A 169 -20.01 -20.78 4.93
CA ALA A 169 -20.55 -21.86 5.78
C ALA A 169 -21.87 -22.44 5.25
N ALA A 170 -22.62 -21.70 4.45
CA ALA A 170 -23.90 -22.12 3.86
C ALA A 170 -23.76 -22.81 2.49
N ILE A 171 -22.54 -22.94 1.96
CA ILE A 171 -22.23 -23.61 0.68
C ILE A 171 -21.61 -25.01 0.93
N LYS A 172 -21.97 -25.69 2.02
CA LYS A 172 -21.65 -27.12 2.21
C LYS A 172 -22.90 -27.97 2.22
#